data_AF-A0A6M3X6J1-F1
#
_entry.id   AF-A0A6M3X6J1-F1
#
_cell.length_a   1.000
_cell.length_b   1.000
_cell.length_c   1.000
_cell.angle_alpha   90.00
_cell.angle_beta   90.00
_cell.angle_gamma   90.00
#
_symmetry.space_group_name_H-M   'P 1'
#
loop_
_entity.id
_entity.type
_entity.pdbx_description
1 polymer ?
#
loop_
_entity_poly.entity_id
_entity_poly.type
_entity_poly.pdbx_seq_one_letter_code
_entity_poly.pdbx_strand_id
1 'polypeptide(L)'
;MSMKLSQLDYAALIQKGTYESLLEDDPDKKECILKKVHRQVGKWADMLDVIVYVASNEKLPWTTEELGIPVLPMPTKLRTGISQVGDYITCVTTKKDGGTHFWLPLVVERKGGKRMKGGNPEDLYGTLMSTENRATFMRELDRFEQDPRFNCGKFIIIAECSYQDFIEYKPLFNGKKRNVGFGASVNSREATIAKLDELGYQVVFAGSRTRGIRYYKTRIRQSIIMNYELFFM
;
A
#
# COMPACT_ATOMS: atom_id res chain seq x y z
N MET A 1 20.07 -34.41 -3.59
CA MET A 1 19.22 -33.56 -4.47
C MET A 1 18.10 -33.01 -3.58
N SER A 2 18.13 -31.73 -3.20
CA SER A 2 17.10 -31.17 -2.29
C SER A 2 15.79 -31.01 -3.05
N MET A 3 14.72 -31.65 -2.56
CA MET A 3 13.37 -31.54 -3.13
C MET A 3 12.87 -30.11 -2.93
N LYS A 4 12.59 -29.38 -4.02
CA LYS A 4 11.99 -28.04 -3.95
C LYS A 4 10.51 -28.20 -3.62
N LEU A 5 10.09 -27.65 -2.49
CA LEU A 5 8.69 -27.59 -2.08
C LEU A 5 7.89 -26.68 -3.02
N SER A 6 6.67 -27.08 -3.35
CA SER A 6 5.69 -26.31 -4.13
C SER A 6 4.95 -25.29 -3.26
N GLN A 7 4.17 -24.41 -3.90
CA GLN A 7 3.29 -23.46 -3.20
C GLN A 7 2.26 -24.19 -2.29
N LEU A 8 1.76 -25.35 -2.73
CA LEU A 8 0.82 -26.17 -1.97
C LEU A 8 1.48 -26.84 -0.77
N ASP A 9 2.71 -27.33 -0.93
CA ASP A 9 3.46 -27.93 0.17
C ASP A 9 3.73 -26.90 1.27
N TYR A 10 4.12 -25.68 0.90
CA TYR A 10 4.29 -24.59 1.85
C TYR A 10 2.97 -24.21 2.53
N ALA A 11 1.87 -24.11 1.78
CA ALA A 11 0.56 -23.82 2.32
C ALA A 11 0.14 -24.87 3.38
N ALA A 12 0.35 -26.16 3.10
CA ALA A 12 0.05 -27.24 4.04
C ALA A 12 0.91 -27.17 5.31
N LEU A 13 2.21 -26.88 5.17
CA LEU A 13 3.13 -26.71 6.30
C LEU A 13 2.74 -25.53 7.20
N ILE A 14 2.37 -24.41 6.59
CA ILE A 14 1.92 -23.20 7.29
C ILE A 14 0.65 -23.52 8.08
N GLN A 15 -0.38 -24.08 7.43
CA GLN A 15 -1.65 -24.40 8.07
C GLN A 15 -1.47 -25.38 9.24
N LYS A 16 -0.64 -26.41 9.06
CA LYS A 16 -0.29 -27.35 10.13
C LYS A 16 0.40 -26.66 11.30
N GLY A 17 1.43 -25.86 11.04
CA GLY A 17 2.17 -25.16 12.09
C GLY A 17 1.31 -24.14 12.85
N THR A 18 0.42 -23.42 12.15
CA THR A 18 -0.55 -22.51 12.80
C THR A 18 -1.47 -23.29 13.73
N TYR A 19 -2.05 -24.42 13.28
CA TYR A 19 -2.90 -25.26 14.13
C TYR A 19 -2.16 -25.83 15.35
N GLU A 20 -0.93 -26.34 15.15
CA GLU A 20 -0.08 -26.82 16.25
C GLU A 20 0.18 -25.72 17.28
N SER A 21 0.40 -24.48 16.86
CA SER A 21 0.62 -23.34 17.78
C SER A 21 -0.61 -22.95 18.62
N LEU A 22 -1.81 -23.28 18.16
CA LEU A 22 -3.05 -23.03 18.89
C LEU A 22 -3.31 -24.07 19.99
N LEU A 23 -2.80 -25.29 19.80
CA LEU A 23 -2.91 -26.39 20.76
C LEU A 23 -1.75 -26.44 21.77
N GLU A 24 -0.69 -25.70 21.53
CA GLU A 24 0.49 -25.68 22.39
C GLU A 24 0.32 -24.66 23.54
N ASP A 25 0.34 -25.19 24.77
CA ASP A 25 0.19 -24.40 26.00
C ASP A 25 1.53 -23.84 26.49
N ASP A 26 2.67 -24.45 26.12
CA ASP A 26 4.02 -23.98 26.48
C ASP A 26 4.43 -22.76 25.63
N PRO A 27 4.63 -21.57 26.25
CA PRO A 27 4.93 -20.34 25.51
C PRO A 27 6.20 -20.43 24.66
N ASP A 28 7.25 -21.10 25.14
CA ASP A 28 8.54 -21.17 24.44
C ASP A 28 8.45 -22.08 23.21
N LYS A 29 7.73 -23.20 23.33
CA LYS A 29 7.47 -24.09 22.20
C LYS A 29 6.56 -23.42 21.17
N LYS A 30 5.52 -22.73 21.62
CA LYS A 30 4.63 -21.96 20.76
C LYS A 30 5.40 -20.91 19.96
N GLU A 31 6.29 -20.14 20.61
CA GLU A 31 7.12 -19.17 19.91
C GLU A 31 8.05 -19.84 18.88
N CYS A 32 8.63 -20.99 19.20
CA CYS A 32 9.45 -21.77 18.27
C CYS A 32 8.66 -22.22 17.03
N ILE A 33 7.42 -22.67 17.21
CA ILE A 33 6.50 -23.04 16.11
C ILE A 33 6.19 -21.80 15.25
N LEU A 34 5.79 -20.69 15.87
CA LEU A 34 5.47 -19.44 15.15
C LEU A 34 6.65 -18.90 14.36
N LYS A 35 7.87 -18.98 14.89
CA LYS A 35 9.10 -18.62 14.15
C LYS A 35 9.31 -19.50 12.91
N LYS A 36 9.00 -20.81 12.99
CA LYS A 36 9.07 -21.72 11.83
C LYS A 36 8.01 -21.36 10.79
N VAL A 37 6.77 -21.13 11.23
CA VAL A 37 5.65 -20.71 10.37
C VAL A 37 6.02 -19.41 9.64
N HIS A 38 6.49 -18.38 10.35
CA HIS A 38 6.89 -17.11 9.74
C HIS A 38 7.95 -17.31 8.64
N ARG A 39 8.97 -18.16 8.86
CA ARG A 39 9.98 -18.47 7.83
C ARG A 39 9.37 -19.15 6.61
N GLN A 40 8.40 -20.04 6.81
CA GLN A 40 7.69 -20.72 5.73
C GLN A 40 6.81 -19.75 4.95
N VAL A 41 6.05 -18.89 5.64
CA VAL A 41 5.24 -17.82 5.02
C VAL A 41 6.10 -16.91 4.16
N GLY A 42 7.29 -16.52 4.63
CA GLY A 42 8.22 -15.71 3.86
C GLY A 42 8.61 -16.34 2.51
N LYS A 43 8.89 -17.65 2.49
CA LYS A 43 9.21 -18.40 1.27
C LYS A 43 7.98 -18.59 0.38
N TRP A 44 6.84 -18.89 1.00
CA TRP A 44 5.57 -19.05 0.31
C TRP A 44 5.15 -17.77 -0.42
N ALA A 45 5.33 -16.61 0.22
CA ALA A 45 5.03 -15.30 -0.35
C ALA A 45 5.82 -14.99 -1.64
N ASP A 46 7.05 -15.53 -1.79
CA ASP A 46 7.85 -15.40 -3.03
C ASP A 46 7.27 -16.21 -4.20
N MET A 47 6.36 -17.15 -3.92
CA MET A 47 5.79 -18.07 -4.92
C MET A 47 4.38 -17.68 -5.34
N LEU A 48 3.80 -16.63 -4.76
CA LEU A 48 2.44 -16.21 -5.04
C LEU A 48 2.36 -15.39 -6.33
N ASP A 49 1.29 -15.61 -7.09
CA ASP A 49 0.98 -14.79 -8.26
C ASP A 49 0.31 -13.49 -7.78
N VAL A 50 1.04 -12.38 -7.88
CA VAL A 50 0.60 -11.05 -7.44
C VAL A 50 0.22 -10.20 -8.65
N ILE A 51 -0.91 -9.48 -8.55
CA ILE A 51 -1.35 -8.50 -9.54
C ILE A 51 -1.62 -7.18 -8.81
N VAL A 52 -1.08 -6.09 -9.37
CA VAL A 52 -1.38 -4.74 -8.92
C VAL A 52 -2.46 -4.15 -9.81
N TYR A 53 -3.48 -3.56 -9.21
CA TYR A 53 -4.51 -2.82 -9.91
C TYR A 53 -4.32 -1.32 -9.68
N VAL A 54 -4.33 -0.55 -10.76
CA VAL A 54 -4.12 0.90 -10.74
C VAL A 54 -5.39 1.65 -11.15
N ALA A 55 -5.70 2.73 -10.46
CA ALA A 55 -6.85 3.57 -10.77
C ALA A 55 -6.76 4.12 -12.21
N SER A 56 -7.87 4.09 -12.93
CA SER A 56 -7.90 4.42 -14.37
C SER A 56 -7.69 5.91 -14.68
N ASN A 57 -7.82 6.78 -13.68
CA ASN A 57 -7.56 8.22 -13.77
C ASN A 57 -6.09 8.58 -13.46
N GLU A 58 -5.25 7.63 -13.07
CA GLU A 58 -3.85 7.88 -12.75
C GLU A 58 -3.07 8.18 -14.05
N LYS A 59 -2.49 9.39 -14.13
CA LYS A 59 -1.90 9.90 -15.39
C LYS A 59 -0.51 9.35 -15.68
N LEU A 60 0.24 9.04 -14.63
CA LEU A 60 1.63 8.56 -14.71
C LEU A 60 1.82 7.33 -13.81
N PRO A 61 1.10 6.23 -14.08
CA PRO A 61 1.08 5.08 -13.20
C PRO A 61 2.45 4.41 -13.13
N TRP A 62 2.77 3.72 -12.03
CA TRP A 62 3.85 2.75 -11.99
C TRP A 62 3.55 1.61 -12.95
N THR A 63 4.51 1.30 -13.81
CA THR A 63 4.38 0.32 -14.87
C THR A 63 4.72 -1.10 -14.40
N THR A 64 4.31 -2.10 -15.18
CA THR A 64 4.68 -3.51 -14.97
C THR A 64 6.20 -3.68 -14.96
N GLU A 65 6.90 -2.97 -15.83
CA GLU A 65 8.36 -2.99 -15.96
C GLU A 65 9.04 -2.40 -14.71
N GLU A 66 8.50 -1.31 -14.18
CA GLU A 66 9.02 -0.67 -12.97
C GLU A 66 8.79 -1.51 -11.71
N LEU A 67 7.60 -2.10 -11.56
CA LEU A 67 7.24 -2.92 -10.41
C LEU A 67 7.80 -4.35 -10.52
N GLY A 68 8.01 -4.87 -11.73
CA GLY A 68 8.26 -6.28 -11.96
C GLY A 68 7.09 -7.18 -11.53
N ILE A 69 5.88 -6.60 -11.49
CA ILE A 69 4.61 -7.25 -11.11
C ILE A 69 3.58 -6.79 -12.14
N PRO A 70 2.71 -7.68 -12.67
CA PRO A 70 1.64 -7.27 -13.58
C PRO A 70 0.80 -6.13 -13.01
N VAL A 71 0.67 -5.04 -13.78
CA VAL A 71 -0.18 -3.89 -13.46
C VAL A 71 -1.37 -3.85 -14.41
N LEU A 72 -2.59 -3.89 -13.87
CA LEU A 72 -3.83 -3.85 -14.64
C LEU A 72 -4.70 -2.65 -14.22
N PRO A 73 -5.56 -2.12 -15.10
CA PRO A 73 -6.55 -1.13 -14.70
C PRO A 73 -7.50 -1.68 -13.64
N MET A 74 -7.76 -0.89 -12.60
CA MET A 74 -8.70 -1.25 -11.54
C MET A 74 -10.11 -1.39 -12.14
N PRO A 75 -10.84 -2.48 -11.82
CA PRO A 75 -12.22 -2.63 -12.24
C PRO A 75 -13.09 -1.44 -11.81
N THR A 76 -14.03 -1.03 -12.66
CA THR A 76 -14.92 0.10 -12.37
C THR A 76 -16.12 -0.33 -11.52
N LYS A 77 -16.73 0.64 -10.84
CA LYS A 77 -17.96 0.42 -10.05
C LYS A 77 -19.09 -0.21 -10.86
N LEU A 78 -19.20 0.13 -12.15
CA LEU A 78 -20.21 -0.46 -13.04
C LEU A 78 -20.03 -1.98 -13.16
N ARG A 79 -18.79 -2.47 -13.11
CA ARG A 79 -18.47 -3.89 -13.25
C ARG A 79 -18.53 -4.65 -11.92
N THR A 80 -18.10 -4.03 -10.83
CA THR A 80 -17.93 -4.73 -9.53
C THR A 80 -18.94 -4.34 -8.47
N GLY A 81 -19.73 -3.29 -8.68
CA GLY A 81 -20.58 -2.67 -7.67
C GLY A 81 -19.82 -1.83 -6.63
N ILE A 82 -18.48 -1.90 -6.60
CA ILE A 82 -17.62 -1.27 -5.60
C ILE A 82 -16.87 -0.10 -6.22
N SER A 83 -16.86 1.04 -5.53
CA SER A 83 -16.10 2.23 -5.96
C SER A 83 -14.59 1.94 -5.97
N GLN A 84 -13.86 2.60 -6.87
CA GLN A 84 -12.40 2.61 -6.80
C GLN A 84 -11.96 3.41 -5.57
N VAL A 85 -10.89 2.94 -4.90
CA VAL A 85 -10.34 3.54 -3.68
C VAL A 85 -8.81 3.51 -3.80
N GLY A 86 -8.19 4.68 -3.63
CA GLY A 86 -6.75 4.88 -3.79
C GLY A 86 -6.28 4.67 -5.23
N ASP A 87 -5.00 4.96 -5.44
CA ASP A 87 -4.36 4.81 -6.74
C ASP A 87 -3.97 3.37 -7.04
N TYR A 88 -3.55 2.60 -6.02
CA TYR A 88 -3.10 1.20 -6.19
C TYR A 88 -3.68 0.29 -5.12
N ILE A 89 -4.19 -0.86 -5.57
CA ILE A 89 -4.62 -1.98 -4.72
C ILE A 89 -3.98 -3.27 -5.23
N THR A 90 -3.80 -4.26 -4.37
CA THR A 90 -3.12 -5.50 -4.75
C THR A 90 -4.00 -6.71 -4.56
N CYS A 91 -3.98 -7.60 -5.55
CA CYS A 91 -4.61 -8.91 -5.48
C CYS A 91 -3.54 -9.99 -5.54
N VAL A 92 -3.78 -11.07 -4.83
CA VAL A 92 -2.92 -12.25 -4.79
C VAL A 92 -3.74 -13.47 -5.13
N THR A 93 -3.20 -14.32 -5.98
CA THR A 93 -3.85 -15.57 -6.40
C THR A 93 -3.12 -16.75 -5.76
N THR A 94 -3.87 -17.64 -5.14
CA THR A 94 -3.33 -18.90 -4.60
C THR A 94 -3.75 -20.07 -5.46
N LYS A 95 -2.84 -21.03 -5.66
CA LYS A 95 -3.14 -22.27 -6.39
C LYS A 95 -3.82 -23.32 -5.52
N LYS A 96 -4.11 -23.01 -4.25
CA LYS A 96 -4.65 -23.93 -3.25
C LYS A 96 -5.96 -24.56 -3.71
N ASP A 97 -6.85 -23.76 -4.29
CA ASP A 97 -8.22 -24.17 -4.62
C ASP A 97 -8.60 -23.85 -6.08
N GLY A 98 -7.64 -24.00 -7.01
CA GLY A 98 -7.90 -23.74 -8.43
C GLY A 98 -7.80 -22.28 -8.88
N GLY A 99 -7.27 -21.39 -8.03
CA GLY A 99 -6.96 -19.99 -8.40
C GLY A 99 -7.74 -18.92 -7.62
N THR A 100 -7.99 -19.12 -6.34
CA THR A 100 -8.73 -18.13 -5.52
C THR A 100 -7.96 -16.81 -5.43
N HIS A 101 -8.69 -15.71 -5.65
CA HIS A 101 -8.18 -14.34 -5.61
C HIS A 101 -8.48 -13.70 -4.25
N PHE A 102 -7.45 -13.14 -3.62
CA PHE A 102 -7.54 -12.42 -2.35
C PHE A 102 -7.09 -10.97 -2.55
N TRP A 103 -7.87 -10.02 -2.05
CA TRP A 103 -7.43 -8.63 -1.95
C TRP A 103 -6.50 -8.49 -0.75
N LEU A 104 -5.32 -7.92 -0.96
CA LEU A 104 -4.47 -7.56 0.17
C LEU A 104 -5.11 -6.38 0.92
N PRO A 105 -5.08 -6.37 2.26
CA PRO A 105 -5.58 -5.27 3.07
C PRO A 105 -4.58 -4.10 3.07
N LEU A 106 -4.22 -3.64 1.87
CA LEU A 106 -3.25 -2.59 1.59
C LEU A 106 -3.75 -1.75 0.40
N VAL A 107 -4.04 -0.47 0.68
CA VAL A 107 -4.35 0.55 -0.31
C VAL A 107 -3.25 1.59 -0.33
N VAL A 108 -2.85 2.01 -1.51
CA VAL A 108 -1.82 3.02 -1.70
C VAL A 108 -2.36 4.20 -2.49
N GLU A 109 -2.22 5.38 -1.92
CA GLU A 109 -2.34 6.66 -2.60
C GLU A 109 -0.94 7.12 -3.01
N ARG A 110 -0.73 7.37 -4.30
CA ARG A 110 0.55 7.85 -4.82
C ARG A 110 0.47 9.35 -5.01
N LYS A 111 1.44 10.08 -4.45
CA LYS A 111 1.62 11.51 -4.73
C LYS A 111 2.95 11.72 -5.43
N GLY A 112 2.86 11.79 -6.75
CA GLY A 112 3.99 12.05 -7.63
C GLY A 112 4.37 13.52 -7.68
N GLY A 113 5.55 13.80 -8.23
CA GLY A 113 5.92 15.14 -8.64
C GLY A 113 6.13 15.20 -10.14
N LYS A 114 5.70 16.29 -10.81
CA LYS A 114 6.14 16.57 -12.19
C LYS A 114 7.67 16.63 -12.24
N ARG A 115 8.24 16.00 -13.28
CA ARG A 115 9.68 15.87 -13.52
C ARG A 115 10.44 17.18 -13.28
N MET A 116 11.09 17.30 -12.14
CA MET A 116 12.34 18.03 -11.97
C MET A 116 13.25 17.20 -11.05
N LYS A 117 14.57 17.27 -11.28
CA LYS A 117 15.59 16.63 -10.44
C LYS A 117 15.34 17.05 -8.98
N GLY A 118 14.82 16.15 -8.15
CA GLY A 118 14.54 16.43 -6.72
C GLY A 118 13.18 15.96 -6.19
N GLY A 119 12.22 15.55 -7.03
CA GLY A 119 10.88 15.17 -6.57
C GLY A 119 10.05 16.41 -6.22
N ASN A 120 8.98 16.66 -6.98
CA ASN A 120 8.14 17.84 -6.76
C ASN A 120 7.00 17.49 -5.79
N PRO A 121 6.92 18.11 -4.59
CA PRO A 121 5.87 17.83 -3.60
C PRO A 121 4.51 18.44 -3.96
N GLU A 122 4.37 19.07 -5.14
CA GLU A 122 3.18 19.78 -5.61
C GLU A 122 1.88 18.97 -5.49
N ASP A 123 1.86 17.69 -5.88
CA ASP A 123 0.62 16.89 -5.83
C ASP A 123 0.23 16.59 -4.37
N LEU A 124 1.20 16.27 -3.50
CA LEU A 124 0.95 16.03 -2.08
C LEU A 124 0.49 17.34 -1.40
N TYR A 125 1.21 18.44 -1.63
CA TYR A 125 0.86 19.76 -1.10
C TYR A 125 -0.52 20.18 -1.58
N GLY A 126 -0.78 20.06 -2.88
CA GLY A 126 -2.06 20.39 -3.49
C GLY A 126 -3.19 19.55 -2.92
N THR A 127 -2.95 18.28 -2.60
CA THR A 127 -3.93 17.40 -1.96
C THR A 127 -4.22 17.81 -0.52
N LEU A 128 -3.17 18.05 0.29
CA LEU A 128 -3.32 18.22 1.73
C LEU A 128 -3.62 19.66 2.15
N MET A 129 -3.11 20.65 1.43
CA MET A 129 -3.18 22.06 1.81
C MET A 129 -4.30 22.83 1.10
N SER A 130 -4.82 22.32 -0.02
CA SER A 130 -6.02 22.89 -0.65
C SER A 130 -7.27 22.40 0.06
N THR A 131 -8.14 23.30 0.50
CA THR A 131 -9.39 22.95 1.19
C THR A 131 -10.26 21.99 0.36
N GLU A 132 -10.39 22.24 -0.94
CA GLU A 132 -11.24 21.45 -1.84
C GLU A 132 -10.66 20.04 -2.10
N ASN A 133 -9.36 19.96 -2.40
CA ASN A 133 -8.71 18.68 -2.65
C ASN A 133 -8.62 17.87 -1.35
N ARG A 134 -8.39 18.53 -0.21
CA ARG A 134 -8.36 17.87 1.10
C ARG A 134 -9.72 17.29 1.45
N ALA A 135 -10.81 18.02 1.21
CA ALA A 135 -12.16 17.48 1.43
C ALA A 135 -12.42 16.26 0.53
N THR A 136 -11.93 16.28 -0.71
CA THR A 136 -12.02 15.14 -1.62
C THR A 136 -11.21 13.94 -1.14
N PHE A 137 -9.99 14.20 -0.64
CA PHE A 137 -9.12 13.18 -0.07
C PHE A 137 -9.71 12.56 1.20
N MET A 138 -10.33 13.34 2.09
CA MET A 138 -10.98 12.78 3.28
C MET A 138 -12.15 11.86 2.93
N ARG A 139 -12.95 12.21 1.90
CA ARG A 139 -14.00 11.29 1.38
C ARG A 139 -13.43 10.01 0.76
N GLU A 140 -12.18 10.03 0.31
CA GLU A 140 -11.49 8.81 -0.15
C GLU A 140 -11.11 7.91 1.01
N LEU A 141 -10.63 8.49 2.11
CA LEU A 141 -10.38 7.76 3.34
C LEU A 141 -11.69 7.16 3.89
N ASP A 142 -12.80 7.91 3.88
CA ASP A 142 -14.11 7.38 4.27
C ASP A 142 -14.54 6.18 3.40
N ARG A 143 -14.27 6.25 2.08
CA ARG A 143 -14.55 5.12 1.16
C ARG A 143 -13.68 3.92 1.46
N PHE A 144 -12.41 4.12 1.83
CA PHE A 144 -11.51 3.05 2.24
C PHE A 144 -12.01 2.34 3.50
N GLU A 145 -12.39 3.08 4.54
CA GLU A 145 -12.91 2.50 5.79
C GLU A 145 -14.20 1.68 5.59
N GLN A 146 -15.00 2.04 4.59
CA GLN A 146 -16.24 1.36 4.25
C GLN A 146 -16.05 0.19 3.26
N ASP A 147 -14.84 0.00 2.73
CA ASP A 147 -14.60 -1.02 1.71
C ASP A 147 -14.36 -2.39 2.34
N PRO A 148 -15.28 -3.36 2.14
CA PRO A 148 -15.16 -4.68 2.77
C PRO A 148 -13.93 -5.46 2.31
N ARG A 149 -13.31 -5.09 1.18
CA ARG A 149 -12.08 -5.73 0.69
C ARG A 149 -10.88 -5.44 1.58
N PHE A 150 -10.92 -4.35 2.35
CA PHE A 150 -9.76 -3.84 3.09
C PHE A 150 -10.03 -3.72 4.60
N ASN A 151 -10.99 -4.49 5.12
CA ASN A 151 -11.30 -4.50 6.55
C ASN A 151 -10.03 -4.73 7.40
N CYS A 152 -9.80 -3.89 8.40
CA CYS A 152 -8.59 -3.85 9.23
C CYS A 152 -7.27 -3.61 8.46
N GLY A 153 -7.34 -3.12 7.22
CA GLY A 153 -6.18 -2.89 6.37
C GLY A 153 -5.44 -1.59 6.61
N LYS A 154 -4.50 -1.27 5.72
CA LYS A 154 -3.71 -0.06 5.77
C LYS A 154 -3.92 0.78 4.53
N PHE A 155 -4.20 2.07 4.73
CA PHE A 155 -4.12 3.09 3.70
C PHE A 155 -2.80 3.85 3.86
N ILE A 156 -1.96 3.83 2.82
CA ILE A 156 -0.63 4.43 2.86
C ILE A 156 -0.51 5.45 1.73
N ILE A 157 -0.04 6.64 2.07
CA ILE A 157 0.27 7.69 1.10
C ILE A 157 1.76 7.62 0.80
N ILE A 158 2.13 7.25 -0.43
CA ILE A 158 3.53 7.24 -0.87
C ILE A 158 3.81 8.53 -1.65
N ALA A 159 4.54 9.43 -1.01
CA ALA A 159 4.98 10.68 -1.59
C ALA A 159 6.35 10.53 -2.24
N GLU A 160 6.45 10.85 -3.54
CA GLU A 160 7.69 10.77 -4.33
C GLU A 160 8.55 12.03 -4.19
N CYS A 161 8.61 12.58 -2.97
CA CYS A 161 9.44 13.73 -2.57
C CYS A 161 10.02 13.46 -1.17
N SER A 162 11.01 14.23 -0.74
CA SER A 162 11.48 14.14 0.65
C SER A 162 10.55 14.93 1.58
N TYR A 163 10.63 14.62 2.88
CA TYR A 163 9.93 15.41 3.90
C TYR A 163 10.34 16.88 3.83
N GLN A 164 11.64 17.14 3.67
CA GLN A 164 12.18 18.50 3.58
C GLN A 164 11.59 19.25 2.38
N ASP A 165 11.54 18.61 1.20
CA ASP A 165 10.97 19.24 0.00
C ASP A 165 9.53 19.67 0.26
N PHE A 166 8.73 18.82 0.90
CA PHE A 166 7.33 19.12 1.22
C PHE A 166 7.18 20.26 2.24
N ILE A 167 7.98 20.27 3.30
CA ILE A 167 7.96 21.31 4.35
C ILE A 167 8.53 22.65 3.87
N GLU A 168 9.38 22.64 2.85
CA GLU A 168 9.92 23.89 2.27
C GLU A 168 9.14 24.36 1.04
N TYR A 169 8.30 23.49 0.46
CA TYR A 169 7.58 23.80 -0.77
C TYR A 169 6.76 25.08 -0.67
N LYS A 170 6.87 25.92 -1.69
CA LYS A 170 6.05 27.10 -1.88
C LYS A 170 5.48 27.05 -3.29
N PRO A 171 4.15 26.94 -3.45
CA PRO A 171 3.56 26.88 -4.77
C PRO A 171 3.82 28.20 -5.49
N LEU A 172 4.32 28.13 -6.74
CA LEU A 172 4.64 29.30 -7.55
C LEU A 172 3.41 30.14 -7.91
N PHE A 173 2.22 29.53 -7.89
CA PHE A 173 0.96 30.15 -8.22
C PHE A 173 -0.10 29.79 -7.18
N ASN A 174 -1.02 30.72 -6.92
CA ASN A 174 -2.29 30.47 -6.28
C ASN A 174 -3.40 30.76 -7.31
N GLY A 175 -3.97 29.70 -7.87
CA GLY A 175 -4.83 29.80 -9.07
C GLY A 175 -4.06 30.42 -10.24
N LYS A 176 -4.57 31.53 -10.79
CA LYS A 176 -3.92 32.27 -11.89
C LYS A 176 -2.89 33.30 -11.44
N LYS A 177 -2.80 33.59 -10.14
CA LYS A 177 -1.91 34.64 -9.61
C LYS A 177 -0.58 34.03 -9.18
N ARG A 178 0.54 34.65 -9.57
CA ARG A 178 1.86 34.27 -9.07
C ARG A 178 1.89 34.48 -7.55
N ASN A 179 2.35 33.47 -6.84
CA ASN A 179 2.44 33.53 -5.39
C ASN A 179 3.69 34.32 -5.01
N VAL A 180 3.52 35.40 -4.24
CA VAL A 180 4.61 36.31 -3.84
C VAL A 180 5.03 36.10 -2.39
N GLY A 181 4.48 35.10 -1.68
CA GLY A 181 4.94 34.83 -0.30
C GLY A 181 4.03 33.99 0.60
N PHE A 182 2.88 33.49 0.15
CA PHE A 182 1.89 32.90 1.07
C PHE A 182 1.47 31.50 0.61
N GLY A 183 2.09 30.48 1.22
CA GLY A 183 1.60 29.10 1.26
C GLY A 183 1.21 28.73 2.69
N ALA A 184 0.74 27.50 2.89
CA ALA A 184 0.54 26.96 4.23
C ALA A 184 1.85 27.05 5.03
N SER A 185 1.76 27.43 6.31
CA SER A 185 2.93 27.51 7.17
C SER A 185 3.60 26.13 7.32
N VAL A 186 4.87 26.11 7.76
CA VAL A 186 5.56 24.87 8.14
C VAL A 186 4.72 24.11 9.18
N ASN A 187 4.36 24.77 10.28
CA ASN A 187 3.56 24.17 11.35
C ASN A 187 2.23 23.59 10.84
N SER A 188 1.55 24.25 9.89
CA SER A 188 0.30 23.74 9.33
C SER A 188 0.49 22.46 8.52
N ARG A 189 1.62 22.34 7.81
CA ARG A 189 1.98 21.13 7.06
C ARG A 189 2.33 19.99 7.99
N GLU A 190 3.17 20.25 8.99
CA GLU A 190 3.55 19.25 10.00
C GLU A 190 2.33 18.75 10.78
N ALA A 191 1.47 19.66 11.24
CA ALA A 191 0.24 19.30 11.94
C ALA A 191 -0.70 18.44 11.07
N THR A 192 -0.68 18.63 9.75
CA THR A 192 -1.51 17.81 8.84
C THR A 192 -0.94 16.41 8.69
N ILE A 193 0.38 16.25 8.59
CA ILE A 193 1.03 14.93 8.58
C ILE A 193 0.79 14.21 9.89
N ALA A 194 1.00 14.88 11.03
CA ALA A 194 0.75 14.31 12.35
C ALA A 194 -0.72 13.89 12.53
N LYS A 195 -1.67 14.70 12.03
CA LYS A 195 -3.09 14.33 12.06
C LYS A 195 -3.39 13.07 11.25
N LEU A 196 -2.77 12.89 10.07
CA LEU A 196 -2.97 11.67 9.29
C LEU A 196 -2.42 10.45 10.02
N ASP A 197 -1.25 10.57 10.65
CA ASP A 197 -0.64 9.49 11.44
C ASP A 197 -1.52 9.09 12.64
N GLU A 198 -2.06 10.07 13.38
CA GLU A 198 -2.99 9.84 14.50
C GLU A 198 -4.28 9.12 14.05
N LEU A 199 -4.73 9.39 12.82
CA LEU A 199 -5.86 8.70 12.21
C LEU A 199 -5.49 7.31 11.65
N GLY A 200 -4.23 6.89 11.75
CA GLY A 200 -3.75 5.60 11.25
C GLY A 200 -3.35 5.59 9.77
N TYR A 201 -3.32 6.75 9.10
CA TYR A 201 -2.97 6.91 7.69
C TYR A 201 -1.51 7.33 7.53
N GLN A 202 -0.67 6.38 7.16
CA GLN A 202 0.77 6.61 7.08
C GLN A 202 1.14 7.43 5.84
N VAL A 203 1.87 8.54 6.03
CA VAL A 203 2.53 9.26 4.94
C VAL A 203 4.01 8.87 4.87
N VAL A 204 4.42 8.33 3.72
CA VAL A 204 5.79 7.88 3.47
C VAL A 204 6.45 8.79 2.46
N PHE A 205 7.46 9.52 2.89
CA PHE A 205 8.29 10.37 2.03
C PHE A 205 9.41 9.54 1.40
N ALA A 206 9.14 8.98 0.22
CA ALA A 206 10.07 8.10 -0.47
C ALA A 206 11.26 8.84 -1.10
N GLY A 207 11.17 10.16 -1.27
CA GLY A 207 12.21 10.99 -1.90
C GLY A 207 12.28 10.88 -3.43
N SER A 208 11.80 9.79 -4.02
CA SER A 208 11.79 9.60 -5.47
C SER A 208 10.82 8.49 -5.88
N ARG A 209 10.44 8.48 -7.16
CA ARG A 209 9.66 7.42 -7.79
C ARG A 209 10.26 6.02 -7.60
N THR A 210 11.55 5.85 -7.89
CA THR A 210 12.23 4.55 -7.77
C THR A 210 12.20 4.02 -6.34
N ARG A 211 12.37 4.90 -5.34
CA ARG A 211 12.25 4.51 -3.93
C ARG A 211 10.80 4.21 -3.54
N GLY A 212 9.83 4.97 -4.06
CA GLY A 212 8.40 4.73 -3.84
C GLY A 212 7.97 3.35 -4.35
N ILE A 213 8.36 3.00 -5.58
CA ILE A 213 8.14 1.67 -6.17
C ILE A 213 8.77 0.57 -5.30
N ARG A 214 10.03 0.73 -4.90
CA ARG A 214 10.72 -0.25 -4.04
C ARG A 214 10.00 -0.42 -2.71
N TYR A 215 9.60 0.68 -2.08
CA TYR A 215 8.86 0.65 -0.82
C TYR A 215 7.53 -0.08 -1.00
N TYR A 216 6.78 0.22 -2.06
CA TYR A 216 5.50 -0.44 -2.33
C TYR A 216 5.66 -1.95 -2.51
N LYS A 217 6.64 -2.41 -3.28
CA LYS A 217 6.94 -3.86 -3.42
C LYS A 217 7.23 -4.52 -2.08
N THR A 218 8.01 -3.87 -1.22
CA THR A 218 8.28 -4.36 0.14
C THR A 218 7.01 -4.40 0.96
N ARG A 219 6.14 -3.39 0.87
CA ARG A 219 4.85 -3.35 1.58
C ARG A 219 3.90 -4.44 1.12
N ILE A 220 3.82 -4.73 -0.17
CA ILE A 220 3.05 -5.87 -0.69
C ILE A 220 3.52 -7.17 -0.02
N ARG A 221 4.84 -7.43 -0.05
CA ARG A 221 5.42 -8.63 0.56
C ARG A 221 5.11 -8.72 2.05
N GLN A 222 5.32 -7.64 2.80
CA GLN A 222 5.05 -7.63 4.23
C GLN A 222 3.55 -7.77 4.51
N SER A 223 2.68 -7.21 3.68
CA SER A 223 1.23 -7.38 3.80
C SER A 223 0.82 -8.83 3.62
N ILE A 224 1.42 -9.57 2.68
CA ILE A 224 1.19 -11.01 2.52
C ILE A 224 1.62 -11.75 3.80
N ILE A 225 2.83 -11.45 4.30
CA ILE A 225 3.40 -12.15 5.44
C ILE A 225 2.57 -11.91 6.71
N MET A 226 2.12 -10.68 6.95
CA MET A 226 1.36 -10.34 8.16
C MET A 226 -0.10 -10.81 8.10
N ASN A 227 -0.65 -11.01 6.90
CA ASN A 227 -2.06 -11.38 6.71
C ASN A 227 -2.21 -12.75 6.05
N TYR A 228 -1.21 -13.62 6.20
CA TYR A 228 -1.20 -14.93 5.54
C TYR A 228 -2.40 -15.80 5.95
N GLU A 229 -2.96 -15.58 7.14
CA GLU A 229 -4.13 -16.30 7.65
C GLU A 229 -5.39 -16.07 6.80
N LEU A 230 -5.53 -14.89 6.18
CA LEU A 230 -6.63 -14.58 5.26
C LEU A 230 -6.72 -15.56 4.07
N PHE A 231 -5.63 -16.25 3.77
CA PHE A 231 -5.54 -17.19 2.65
C PHE A 231 -5.86 -18.64 3.05
N PHE A 232 -6.09 -18.89 4.34
CA PHE A 232 -6.37 -20.23 4.89
C PHE A 232 -7.73 -20.32 5.59
N MET A 233 -8.38 -19.19 5.86
CA MET A 233 -9.77 -19.10 6.31
C MET A 233 -10.74 -19.23 5.13
#